data_AF-A0A445CAZ1-F1
#
_entry.id   AF-A0A445CAZ1-F1
#
_cell.length_a   1.000
_cell.length_b   1.000
_cell.length_c   1.000
_cell.angle_alpha   90.00
_cell.angle_beta   90.00
_cell.angle_gamma   90.00
#
_symmetry.space_group_name_H-M   'P 1'
#
loop_
_entity.id
_entity.type
_entity.pdbx_description
1 polymer ?
#
loop_
_entity_poly.entity_id
_entity_poly.type
_entity_poly.pdbx_seq_one_letter_code
_entity_poly.pdbx_strand_id
1 'polypeptide(L)'
;MVREQTAVSFYNKLRESASKSSSTPLLIFPSTSDVDSLCALKIIFHILESDGFQYACYLVSSFNEIHNYAGATHTSAAETGDYVSMLLIN
;
A
#
# COMPACT_ATOMS: atom_id res chain seq x y z
N MET A 1 -10.93 -11.79 -3.54
CA MET A 1 -9.47 -11.64 -3.74
C MET A 1 -9.12 -12.25 -5.08
N VAL A 2 -8.67 -11.45 -6.06
CA VAL A 2 -8.27 -11.95 -7.39
C VAL A 2 -6.76 -12.17 -7.34
N ARG A 3 -6.29 -13.34 -7.80
CA ARG A 3 -4.86 -13.63 -7.87
C ARG A 3 -4.32 -13.12 -9.19
N GLU A 4 -3.40 -12.17 -9.14
CA GLU A 4 -2.66 -11.75 -10.33
C GLU A 4 -1.71 -12.86 -10.78
N GLN A 5 -1.60 -13.08 -12.09
CA GLN A 5 -0.78 -14.15 -12.64
C GLN A 5 0.71 -13.79 -12.72
N THR A 6 1.05 -12.50 -12.79
CA THR A 6 2.43 -12.02 -12.87
C THR A 6 2.66 -10.81 -11.96
N ALA A 7 3.87 -10.69 -11.44
CA ALA A 7 4.29 -9.53 -10.64
C ALA A 7 4.18 -8.22 -11.43
N VAL A 8 4.42 -8.26 -12.75
CA VAL A 8 4.29 -7.09 -13.63
C VAL A 8 2.83 -6.63 -13.75
N SER A 9 1.89 -7.56 -13.93
CA SER A 9 0.45 -7.24 -13.97
C SER A 9 -0.02 -6.62 -12.65
N PHE A 10 0.42 -7.21 -11.54
CA PHE A 10 0.15 -6.67 -10.20
C PHE A 10 0.69 -5.25 -10.04
N TYR A 11 1.96 -5.03 -10.37
CA TYR A 11 2.60 -3.73 -10.25
C TYR A 11 1.92 -2.66 -11.13
N ASN A 12 1.57 -3.01 -12.37
CA ASN A 12 0.87 -2.09 -13.26
C ASN A 12 -0.50 -1.68 -12.72
N LYS A 13 -1.25 -2.62 -12.14
CA LYS A 13 -2.54 -2.32 -11.48
C LYS A 13 -2.38 -1.49 -10.23
N LEU A 14 -1.39 -1.82 -9.38
CA LEU A 14 -1.06 -1.05 -8.19
C LEU A 14 -0.73 0.40 -8.57
N ARG A 15 0.12 0.58 -9.59
CA ARG A 15 0.49 1.86 -10.17
C ARG A 15 -0.71 2.61 -10.72
N GLU A 16 -1.59 1.96 -11.49
CA GLU A 16 -2.79 2.59 -12.02
C GLU A 16 -3.74 3.05 -10.90
N SER A 17 -3.94 2.22 -9.87
CA SER A 17 -4.77 2.55 -8.71
C SER A 17 -4.18 3.69 -7.88
N ALA A 18 -2.88 3.67 -7.63
CA ALA A 18 -2.20 4.73 -6.90
C ALA A 18 -2.21 6.06 -7.67
N SER A 19 -2.04 6.03 -9.00
CA SER A 19 -2.09 7.24 -9.84
C SER A 19 -3.50 7.83 -9.97
N LYS A 20 -4.56 7.08 -9.68
CA LYS A 20 -5.92 7.62 -9.59
C LYS A 20 -6.13 8.46 -8.34
N SER A 21 -5.26 8.29 -7.34
CA SER A 21 -5.23 9.12 -6.16
C SER A 21 -4.40 10.36 -6.41
N SER A 22 -4.99 11.54 -6.24
CA SER A 22 -4.27 12.81 -6.39
C SER A 22 -3.72 13.31 -5.05
N SER A 23 -4.39 12.96 -3.95
CA SER A 23 -4.10 13.50 -2.62
C SER A 23 -3.71 12.43 -1.59
N THR A 24 -3.97 11.15 -1.84
CA THR A 24 -3.63 10.08 -0.90
C THR A 24 -2.46 9.21 -1.38
N PRO A 25 -1.41 9.01 -0.57
CA PRO A 25 -0.29 8.15 -0.93
C PRO A 25 -0.68 6.67 -0.88
N LEU A 26 0.10 5.81 -1.54
CA LEU A 26 -0.03 4.35 -1.38
C LEU A 26 0.26 3.96 0.07
N LEU A 27 -0.72 3.35 0.75
CA LEU A 27 -0.54 2.88 2.13
C LEU A 27 0.03 1.46 2.12
N ILE A 28 1.17 1.25 2.77
CA ILE A 28 1.87 -0.03 2.84
C ILE A 28 1.86 -0.52 4.28
N PHE A 29 1.37 -1.74 4.50
CA PHE A 29 1.24 -2.37 5.81
C PHE A 29 1.99 -3.70 5.83
N PRO A 30 3.30 -3.68 6.15
CA PRO A 30 4.05 -4.89 6.40
C PRO A 30 3.78 -5.43 7.80
N SER A 31 3.65 -6.74 7.89
CA SER A 31 3.65 -7.47 9.15
C SER A 31 5.01 -7.35 9.84
N THR A 32 4.99 -7.14 11.15
CA THR A 32 6.21 -7.21 11.98
C THR A 32 6.49 -8.62 12.51
N SER A 33 5.57 -9.55 12.28
CA SER A 33 5.67 -10.92 12.81
C SER A 33 6.52 -11.82 11.92
N ASP A 34 6.78 -11.40 10.68
CA ASP A 34 7.51 -12.17 9.68
C ASP A 34 8.68 -11.33 9.13
N VAL A 35 9.84 -11.95 9.00
CA VAL A 35 11.04 -11.30 8.47
C VAL A 35 10.96 -11.14 6.95
N ASP A 36 10.22 -12.03 6.28
CA ASP A 36 10.00 -12.00 4.84
C ASP A 36 9.23 -10.75 4.43
N SER A 37 8.34 -10.25 5.29
CA SER A 37 7.61 -8.99 5.08
C SER A 37 8.55 -7.80 4.98
N LEU A 38 9.55 -7.75 5.86
CA LEU A 38 10.54 -6.66 5.90
C LEU A 38 11.52 -6.75 4.73
N CYS A 39 11.90 -7.97 4.33
CA CYS A 39 12.69 -8.20 3.13
C CYS A 39 11.94 -7.79 1.87
N ALA A 40 10.68 -8.19 1.73
CA ALA A 40 9.82 -7.80 0.62
C ALA A 40 9.62 -6.28 0.58
N LEU A 41 9.40 -5.65 1.74
CA LEU A 41 9.27 -4.20 1.88
C LEU A 41 10.49 -3.47 1.31
N LYS A 42 11.70 -3.95 1.60
CA LYS A 42 12.94 -3.35 1.09
C LYS A 42 13.03 -3.39 -0.43
N ILE A 43 12.61 -4.49 -1.05
CA ILE A 43 12.57 -4.62 -2.52
C ILE A 43 11.51 -3.66 -3.09
N ILE A 44 10.33 -3.61 -2.48
CA ILE A 44 9.22 -2.76 -2.92
C ILE A 44 9.58 -1.28 -2.82
N PHE A 45 10.21 -0.83 -1.74
CA PHE A 45 10.66 0.56 -1.60
C PHE A 45 11.60 0.95 -2.72
N HIS A 46 12.57 0.10 -3.05
CA HIS A 46 13.50 0.39 -4.14
C HIS A 46 12.79 0.60 -5.49
N ILE A 47 11.75 -0.20 -5.76
CA ILE A 47 10.94 -0.08 -6.98
C ILE A 47 10.10 1.21 -6.95
N LEU A 48 9.42 1.50 -5.83
CA LEU A 48 8.56 2.69 -5.70
C LEU A 48 9.35 3.99 -5.72
N GLU A 49 10.52 4.03 -5.09
CA GLU A 49 11.45 5.16 -5.10
C GLU A 49 11.98 5.41 -6.51
N SER A 50 12.33 4.35 -7.24
CA SER A 50 12.77 4.45 -8.65
C SER A 50 11.69 5.05 -9.55
N ASP A 51 10.42 4.76 -9.28
CA ASP A 51 9.28 5.27 -10.06
C ASP A 51 8.70 6.59 -9.52
N GLY A 52 9.25 7.13 -8.43
CA GLY A 52 8.82 8.41 -7.85
C GLY A 52 7.44 8.38 -7.18
N PHE A 53 6.99 7.22 -6.70
CA PHE A 53 5.70 7.07 -6.05
C PHE A 53 5.68 7.67 -4.64
N GLN A 54 4.58 8.36 -4.29
CA GLN A 54 4.33 8.76 -2.92
C GLN A 54 3.70 7.59 -2.16
N TYR A 55 4.35 7.13 -1.10
CA TYR A 55 3.86 6.05 -0.25
C TYR A 55 4.02 6.40 1.24
N ALA A 56 3.18 5.77 2.07
CA ALA A 56 3.27 5.82 3.52
C ALA A 56 3.30 4.38 4.05
N CYS A 57 4.27 4.08 4.92
CA CYS A 57 4.47 2.74 5.46
C CYS A 57 4.15 2.70 6.95
N TYR A 58 3.31 1.76 7.37
CA TYR A 58 2.91 1.53 8.75
C TYR A 58 3.14 0.07 9.11
N LEU A 59 4.15 -0.17 9.95
CA LEU A 59 4.42 -1.51 10.49
C LEU A 59 3.23 -1.94 11.36
N VAL A 60 2.73 -3.17 11.15
CA VAL A 60 1.58 -3.69 11.91
C VAL A 60 1.87 -5.08 12.45
N SER A 61 1.47 -5.35 13.68
CA SER A 61 1.50 -6.68 14.28
C SER A 61 0.14 -7.38 14.19
N SER A 62 -0.94 -6.62 13.96
CA SER A 62 -2.30 -7.14 13.84
C SER A 62 -3.17 -6.35 12.85
N PHE A 63 -4.21 -6.99 12.31
CA PHE A 63 -5.18 -6.34 11.41
C PHE A 63 -5.94 -5.17 12.08
N ASN A 64 -6.07 -5.18 13.41
CA ASN A 64 -6.77 -4.11 14.13
C ASN A 64 -6.03 -2.76 14.00
N GLU A 65 -4.71 -2.78 13.89
CA GLU A 65 -3.90 -1.58 13.70
C GLU A 65 -4.12 -0.97 12.32
N ILE A 66 -4.32 -1.80 11.29
CA ILE A 66 -4.62 -1.34 9.94
C ILE A 66 -5.88 -0.47 9.93
N HIS A 67 -6.91 -0.85 10.69
CA HIS A 67 -8.15 -0.07 10.77
C HIS A 67 -7.93 1.34 11.36
N ASN A 68 -7.00 1.48 12.32
CA ASN A 68 -6.68 2.78 12.92
C ASN A 68 -5.99 3.72 11.91
N TYR A 69 -5.05 3.20 11.13
CA TYR A 69 -4.31 3.99 10.14
C TYR A 69 -5.10 4.23 8.84
N ALA A 70 -5.75 3.18 8.35
CA ALA A 70 -6.56 3.26 7.13
C ALA A 70 -7.83 4.08 7.39
N GLY A 71 -8.44 4.00 8.58
CA GLY A 71 -9.67 4.71 8.92
C GLY A 71 -9.57 6.23 8.70
N ALA A 72 -8.51 6.86 9.21
CA ALA A 72 -8.28 8.30 9.03
C ALA A 72 -8.01 8.69 7.56
N THR A 73 -7.35 7.81 6.81
CA THR A 73 -7.09 8.04 5.38
C THR A 73 -8.36 7.85 4.56
N HIS A 74 -9.21 6.88 4.92
CA HIS A 74 -10.51 6.64 4.30
C HIS A 74 -11.50 7.76 4.56
N THR A 75 -11.56 8.33 5.76
CA THR A 75 -12.45 9.48 6.03
C THR A 75 -12.04 10.69 5.20
N SER A 76 -10.74 10.98 5.13
CA SER A 76 -10.20 12.08 4.33
C SER A 76 -10.43 11.87 2.82
N ALA A 77 -10.24 10.64 2.34
CA ALA A 77 -10.50 10.28 0.95
C ALA A 77 -12.00 10.31 0.61
N ALA A 78 -12.89 9.89 1.52
CA ALA A 78 -14.34 9.92 1.33
C ALA A 78 -14.88 11.35 1.22
N GLU A 79 -14.31 12.30 1.97
CA GLU A 79 -14.66 13.73 1.88
C GLU A 79 -14.22 14.35 0.55
N THR A 80 -13.11 13.86 -0.01
CA THR A 80 -12.51 14.39 -1.25
C THR A 80 -12.95 13.63 -2.51
N GLY A 81 -13.59 12.47 -2.34
CA GLY A 81 -13.92 11.54 -3.44
C GLY A 81 -12.69 10.83 -4.03
N ASP A 82 -11.60 10.74 -3.27
CA ASP A 82 -10.31 10.23 -3.73
C ASP A 82 -10.18 8.71 -3.56
N TYR A 83 -9.28 8.09 -4.31
CA TYR A 83 -9.07 6.64 -4.28
C TYR A 83 -8.04 6.25 -3.23
N VAL A 84 -8.37 5.30 -2.35
CA VAL A 84 -7.40 4.74 -1.40
C VAL A 84 -6.80 3.45 -1.96
N SER A 85 -5.48 3.45 -2.16
CA SER A 85 -4.73 2.25 -2.52
C SER A 85 -3.97 1.72 -1.31
N MET A 86 -4.09 0.41 -1.05
CA MET A 86 -3.45 -0.26 0.08
C MET A 86 -2.68 -1.50 -0.38
N LEU A 87 -1.48 -1.69 0.16
CA LEU A 87 -0.62 -2.85 -0.03
C LEU A 87 -0.38 -3.53 1.32
N LEU A 88 -0.88 -4.75 1.46
CA LEU A 88 -0.68 -5.59 2.65
C LEU A 88 0.44 -6.59 2.38
N ILE A 89 1.44 -6.65 3.26
CA ILE A 89 2.58 -7.57 3.16
C ILE A 89 2.58 -8.47 4.41
N ASN A 90 2.49 -9.77 4.18
CA ASN A 90 2.32 -10.81 5.21
C ASN A 90 3.52 -10.98 6.12
#